data_AF-A0AAV5D8R6-F1
#
_entry.id   AF-A0AAV5D8R6-F1
#
_cell.length_a   1.000
_cell.length_b   1.000
_cell.length_c   1.000
_cell.angle_alpha   90.00
_cell.angle_beta   90.00
_cell.angle_gamma   90.00
#
_symmetry.space_group_name_H-M   'P 1'
#
loop_
_entity.id
_entity.type
_entity.pdbx_description
1 polymer ?
#
loop_
_entity_poly.entity_id
_entity_poly.type
_entity_poly.pdbx_seq_one_letter_code
_entity_poly.pdbx_strand_id
1 'polypeptide(L)'
;MSASPSARATANSGSTALNLSHSAPLFLSAVRSFSILQLFSRGYLAPEYLYRGEISPQSDIYSLGMLLIQISTGEKNKSNTEDKCGAKFIEQVRQEWTDHKITSMYASLGAGHLQEIKRCIEIGLQCVEVDRKKRPTIKEIIDKLNGKR
;
A
#
# COMPACT_ATOMS: atom_id res chain seq x y z
N MET A 1 -55.42 31.29 39.26
CA MET A 1 -55.95 30.00 39.76
C MET A 1 -56.49 29.23 38.57
N SER A 2 -55.97 28.02 38.36
CA SER A 2 -56.48 26.85 37.62
C SER A 2 -57.49 27.05 36.47
N ALA A 3 -57.15 26.59 35.27
CA ALA A 3 -57.46 25.23 34.80
C ALA A 3 -57.07 25.05 33.32
N SER A 4 -56.30 24.00 33.00
CA SER A 4 -56.28 23.38 31.66
C SER A 4 -57.54 22.51 31.50
N PRO A 5 -58.00 22.10 30.29
CA PRO A 5 -57.35 20.98 29.59
C PRO A 5 -57.51 20.86 28.05
N SER A 6 -56.67 19.99 27.48
CA SER A 6 -56.94 18.99 26.42
C SER A 6 -56.89 19.31 24.90
N ALA A 7 -55.90 18.65 24.27
CA ALA A 7 -55.91 17.89 23.01
C ALA A 7 -56.13 18.58 21.64
N ARG A 8 -55.15 18.44 20.73
CA ARG A 8 -55.19 17.47 19.61
C ARG A 8 -53.87 17.43 18.83
N ALA A 9 -53.39 16.22 18.57
CA ALA A 9 -52.25 15.93 17.70
C ALA A 9 -52.59 16.17 16.22
N THR A 10 -51.64 16.72 15.46
CA THR A 10 -51.44 16.32 14.06
C THR A 10 -49.94 16.18 13.81
N ALA A 11 -49.52 14.93 13.56
CA ALA A 11 -48.21 14.63 13.01
C ALA A 11 -48.20 15.10 11.55
N ASN A 12 -47.25 15.92 11.16
CA ASN A 12 -46.98 16.15 9.74
C ASN A 12 -45.65 15.49 9.38
N SER A 13 -45.77 14.39 8.65
CA SER A 13 -44.69 13.59 8.07
C SER A 13 -44.01 14.37 6.94
N GLY A 14 -42.92 15.04 7.25
CA GLY A 14 -41.99 15.57 6.25
C GLY A 14 -40.78 14.65 6.08
N SER A 15 -40.98 13.46 5.51
CA SER A 15 -39.86 12.64 5.04
C SER A 15 -39.25 13.33 3.81
N THR A 16 -38.25 14.17 4.04
CA THR A 16 -37.30 14.53 2.99
C THR A 16 -36.48 13.29 2.67
N ALA A 17 -36.95 12.50 1.71
CA ALA A 17 -36.12 11.48 1.09
C ALA A 17 -34.91 12.20 0.47
N LEU A 18 -33.76 12.09 1.14
CA LEU A 18 -32.48 12.54 0.61
C LEU A 18 -32.23 11.77 -0.69
N ASN A 19 -32.36 12.46 -1.83
CA ASN A 19 -32.09 11.91 -3.15
C ASN A 19 -30.63 11.44 -3.21
N LEU A 20 -30.43 10.12 -3.09
CA LEU A 20 -29.13 9.45 -3.02
C LEU A 20 -28.44 9.31 -4.40
N SER A 21 -29.05 9.81 -5.48
CA SER A 21 -28.56 9.63 -6.85
C SER A 21 -27.52 10.65 -7.29
N HIS A 22 -27.39 11.79 -6.59
CA HIS A 22 -26.45 12.87 -6.96
C HIS A 22 -25.15 12.88 -6.15
N SER A 23 -25.11 12.14 -5.05
CA SER A 23 -23.95 12.06 -4.14
C SER A 23 -22.99 10.92 -4.47
N ALA A 24 -23.40 9.94 -5.29
CA ALA A 24 -22.56 8.81 -5.69
C ALA A 24 -21.23 9.22 -6.39
N PRO A 25 -21.19 10.22 -7.31
CA PRO A 25 -19.93 10.64 -7.95
C PRO A 25 -18.99 11.33 -6.98
N LEU A 26 -19.52 12.20 -6.11
CA LEU A 26 -18.74 12.89 -5.08
C LEU A 26 -18.22 11.91 -4.02
N PHE A 27 -19.06 10.97 -3.59
CA PHE A 27 -18.66 9.90 -2.68
C PHE A 27 -17.57 9.01 -3.29
N LEU A 28 -17.71 8.60 -4.56
CA LEU A 28 -16.68 7.80 -5.23
C LEU A 28 -15.38 8.58 -5.43
N SER A 29 -15.44 9.90 -5.69
CA SER A 29 -14.25 10.77 -5.76
C SER A 29 -13.58 10.93 -4.39
N ALA A 30 -14.36 11.09 -3.32
CA ALA A 30 -13.85 11.20 -1.95
C ALA A 30 -13.25 9.89 -1.47
N VAL A 31 -13.88 8.74 -1.77
CA VAL A 31 -13.35 7.41 -1.47
C VAL A 31 -12.08 7.12 -2.28
N ARG A 32 -12.04 7.44 -3.57
CA ARG A 32 -10.81 7.36 -4.38
C ARG A 32 -9.69 8.23 -3.80
N SER A 33 -9.99 9.48 -3.45
CA SER A 33 -9.02 10.39 -2.82
C SER A 33 -8.54 9.83 -1.48
N PHE A 34 -9.41 9.25 -0.66
CA PHE A 34 -9.04 8.67 0.64
C PHE A 34 -8.19 7.39 0.51
N SER A 35 -8.55 6.48 -0.41
CA SER A 35 -7.79 5.25 -0.69
C SER A 35 -6.41 5.55 -1.28
N ILE A 36 -6.32 6.51 -2.21
CA ILE A 36 -5.04 6.95 -2.79
C ILE A 36 -4.19 7.63 -1.71
N LEU A 37 -4.76 8.51 -0.88
CA LEU A 37 -4.04 9.18 0.20
C LEU A 37 -3.46 8.17 1.21
N GLN A 38 -4.19 7.09 1.53
CA GLN A 38 -3.71 6.02 2.40
C GLN A 38 -2.51 5.27 1.83
N LEU A 39 -2.49 4.96 0.53
CA LEU A 39 -1.33 4.37 -0.16
C LEU A 39 -0.15 5.36 -0.24
N PHE A 40 -0.47 6.63 -0.51
CA PHE A 40 0.47 7.73 -0.60
C PHE A 40 1.20 7.98 0.73
N SER A 41 0.50 7.88 1.86
CA SER A 41 1.11 7.97 3.19
C SER A 41 2.03 6.79 3.53
N ARG A 42 1.91 5.65 2.84
CA ARG A 42 2.61 4.41 3.19
C ARG A 42 3.80 4.08 2.29
N GLY A 43 4.10 4.92 1.30
CA GLY A 43 5.29 4.79 0.47
C GLY A 43 5.22 3.73 -0.63
N TYR A 44 4.02 3.21 -0.96
CA TYR A 44 3.89 2.17 -1.99
C TYR A 44 3.89 2.71 -3.42
N LEU A 45 3.81 4.03 -3.61
CA LEU A 45 3.66 4.63 -4.92
C LEU A 45 5.01 4.83 -5.59
N ALA A 46 5.09 4.41 -6.86
CA ALA A 46 6.25 4.62 -7.69
C ALA A 46 6.55 6.11 -7.88
N PRO A 47 7.82 6.52 -7.98
CA PRO A 47 8.20 7.92 -8.13
C PRO A 47 7.57 8.56 -9.38
N GLU A 48 7.50 7.86 -10.51
CA GLU A 48 6.85 8.37 -11.72
C GLU A 48 5.34 8.60 -11.56
N TYR A 49 4.67 7.77 -10.76
CA TYR A 49 3.26 7.96 -10.47
C TYR A 49 3.08 9.20 -9.57
N LEU A 50 3.91 9.34 -8.53
CA LEU A 50 3.86 10.46 -7.59
C LEU A 50 4.12 11.82 -8.25
N TYR A 51 5.16 11.89 -9.08
CA TYR A 51 5.64 13.16 -9.62
C TYR A 51 5.05 13.50 -10.99
N ARG A 52 4.63 12.50 -11.78
CA ARG A 52 4.15 12.70 -13.15
C ARG A 52 2.75 12.14 -13.40
N GLY A 53 2.13 11.46 -12.43
CA GLY A 53 0.83 10.83 -12.61
C GLY A 53 0.84 9.65 -13.59
N GLU A 54 2.02 9.09 -13.88
CA GLU A 54 2.16 8.01 -14.86
C GLU A 54 1.70 6.66 -14.28
N ILE A 55 0.62 6.12 -14.82
CA ILE A 55 0.12 4.78 -14.52
C ILE A 55 0.73 3.81 -15.52
N SER A 56 1.32 2.73 -15.03
CA SER A 56 1.91 1.70 -15.87
C SER A 56 2.02 0.35 -15.15
N PRO A 57 2.19 -0.76 -15.87
CA PRO A 57 2.55 -2.03 -15.24
C PRO A 57 3.79 -1.89 -14.33
N GLN A 58 4.74 -1.03 -14.69
CA GLN A 58 5.95 -0.80 -13.90
C GLN A 58 5.68 -0.09 -12.58
N SER A 59 4.68 0.80 -12.50
CA SER A 59 4.28 1.39 -11.22
C SER A 59 3.66 0.35 -10.29
N ASP A 60 2.93 -0.64 -10.83
CA ASP A 60 2.41 -1.76 -10.05
C ASP A 60 3.55 -2.68 -9.56
N ILE A 61 4.57 -2.91 -10.41
CA ILE A 61 5.78 -3.66 -10.01
C ILE A 61 6.49 -2.99 -8.84
N TYR A 62 6.57 -1.65 -8.82
CA TYR A 62 7.14 -0.91 -7.68
C TYR A 62 6.36 -1.18 -6.39
N SER A 63 5.03 -1.06 -6.44
CA SER A 63 4.17 -1.32 -5.28
C SER A 63 4.28 -2.78 -4.80
N LEU A 64 4.38 -3.74 -5.74
CA LEU A 64 4.66 -5.14 -5.43
C LEU A 64 6.02 -5.31 -4.74
N GLY A 65 7.05 -4.60 -5.20
CA GLY A 65 8.38 -4.62 -4.60
C GLY A 65 8.38 -4.17 -3.14
N MET A 66 7.68 -3.08 -2.84
CA MET A 66 7.49 -2.58 -1.47
C MET A 66 6.79 -3.61 -0.57
N LEU A 67 5.78 -4.31 -1.10
CA LEU A 67 5.10 -5.38 -0.37
C LEU A 67 6.00 -6.59 -0.13
N LEU A 68 6.75 -7.03 -1.14
CA LEU A 68 7.71 -8.13 -1.02
C LEU A 68 8.76 -7.83 0.05
N ILE A 69 9.32 -6.62 0.04
CA ILE A 69 10.26 -6.17 1.07
C ILE A 69 9.60 -6.25 2.44
N GLN A 70 8.46 -5.59 2.63
CA GLN A 70 7.79 -5.53 3.93
C GLN A 70 7.37 -6.90 4.48
N ILE A 71 6.91 -7.81 3.62
CA ILE A 71 6.55 -9.18 4.04
C ILE A 71 7.81 -9.96 4.43
N SER A 72 8.88 -9.84 3.64
CA SER A 72 10.11 -10.61 3.85
C SER A 72 10.92 -10.09 5.03
N THR A 73 10.85 -8.80 5.33
CA THR A 73 11.58 -8.19 6.45
C THR A 73 10.77 -8.14 7.74
N GLY A 74 9.43 -8.15 7.62
CA GLY A 74 8.53 -7.85 8.73
C GLY A 74 8.57 -6.37 9.17
N GLU A 75 9.36 -5.52 8.50
CA GLU A 75 9.50 -4.12 8.84
C GLU A 75 8.42 -3.28 8.17
N LYS A 76 7.88 -2.32 8.92
CA LYS A 76 6.91 -1.37 8.40
C LYS A 76 7.65 -0.13 7.91
N ASN A 77 7.34 0.29 6.68
CA ASN A 77 7.70 1.63 6.24
C ASN A 77 7.04 2.65 7.19
N LYS A 78 7.86 3.31 8.02
CA LYS A 78 7.39 4.34 8.93
C LYS A 78 7.01 5.54 8.08
N SER A 79 5.72 5.75 7.89
CA SER A 79 5.18 6.85 7.09
C SER A 79 5.80 8.17 7.54
N ASN A 80 6.66 8.74 6.70
CA ASN A 80 7.11 10.11 6.81
C ASN A 80 6.43 10.88 5.67
N THR A 81 5.82 12.02 5.99
CA THR A 81 5.16 12.91 5.03
C THR A 81 6.09 13.33 3.87
N GLU A 82 7.40 13.28 4.11
CA GLU A 82 8.46 13.57 3.14
C GLU A 82 8.88 12.36 2.29
N ASP A 83 8.73 11.13 2.80
CA ASP A 83 9.18 9.90 2.12
C ASP A 83 8.04 9.15 1.42
N LYS A 84 7.41 9.84 0.47
CA LYS A 84 6.19 9.39 -0.23
C LYS A 84 6.41 8.16 -1.12
N CYS A 85 7.65 7.87 -1.52
CA CYS A 85 8.03 6.69 -2.29
C CYS A 85 8.73 5.62 -1.44
N GLY A 86 8.94 5.84 -0.14
CA GLY A 86 9.63 4.88 0.73
C GLY A 86 11.14 4.76 0.46
N ALA A 87 11.78 5.76 -0.13
CA ALA A 87 13.20 5.74 -0.48
C ALA A 87 14.10 5.53 0.74
N LYS A 88 13.77 6.13 1.91
CA LYS A 88 14.56 5.94 3.14
C LYS A 88 14.42 4.50 3.64
N PHE A 89 13.21 3.96 3.58
CA PHE A 89 12.95 2.56 3.95
C PHE A 89 13.67 1.57 3.02
N ILE A 90 13.64 1.82 1.70
CA ILE A 90 14.35 0.99 0.72
C ILE A 90 15.85 1.00 1.00
N GLU A 91 16.43 2.18 1.25
CA GLU A 91 17.86 2.31 1.54
C GLU A 91 18.24 1.62 2.85
N GLN A 92 17.43 1.79 3.90
CA GLN A 92 17.61 1.07 5.16
C GLN A 92 17.64 -0.44 4.92
N VAL A 93 16.70 -0.98 4.13
CA VAL A 93 16.65 -2.41 3.83
C VAL A 93 17.91 -2.85 3.06
N ARG A 94 18.36 -2.09 2.07
CA ARG A 94 19.60 -2.39 1.31
C ARG A 94 20.82 -2.50 2.22
N GLN A 95 20.90 -1.67 3.25
CA GLN A 95 22.04 -1.62 4.16
C GLN A 95 21.97 -2.68 5.26
N GLU A 96 20.78 -2.93 5.81
CA GLU A 96 20.62 -3.74 7.03
C GLU A 96 20.37 -5.22 6.76
N TRP A 97 19.71 -5.57 5.65
CA TRP A 97 19.27 -6.94 5.36
C TRP A 97 20.36 -7.80 4.69
N THR A 98 21.44 -8.01 5.44
CA THR A 98 22.57 -8.89 5.08
C THR A 98 22.26 -10.38 5.33
N ASP A 99 23.04 -11.29 4.73
CA ASP A 99 22.95 -12.73 4.99
C ASP A 99 23.02 -13.07 6.49
N HIS A 100 23.88 -12.36 7.23
CA HIS A 100 24.00 -12.50 8.67
C HIS A 100 22.71 -12.06 9.39
N LYS A 101 22.12 -10.92 9.00
CA LYS A 101 20.87 -10.42 9.56
C LYS A 101 19.72 -11.40 9.29
N ILE A 102 19.59 -11.90 8.06
CA ILE A 102 18.56 -12.88 7.68
C ILE A 102 18.70 -14.15 8.53
N THR A 103 19.92 -14.70 8.61
CA THR A 103 20.20 -15.90 9.41
C THR A 103 19.90 -15.67 10.90
N SER A 104 20.23 -14.49 11.43
CA SER A 104 19.95 -14.15 12.84
C SER A 104 18.47 -13.98 13.12
N MET A 105 17.73 -13.27 12.25
CA MET A 105 16.30 -13.00 12.43
C MET A 105 15.44 -14.26 12.26
N TYR A 106 15.85 -15.16 11.38
CA TYR A 106 15.14 -16.38 11.03
C TYR A 106 15.91 -17.65 11.42
N ALA A 107 16.63 -17.60 12.54
CA ALA A 107 17.52 -18.68 13.00
C ALA A 107 16.82 -20.05 13.20
N SER A 108 15.50 -20.07 13.37
CA SER A 108 14.69 -21.29 13.50
C SER A 108 14.37 -21.96 12.16
N LEU A 109 14.62 -21.30 11.03
CA LEU A 109 14.33 -21.83 9.70
C LEU A 109 15.52 -22.60 9.12
N GLY A 110 15.22 -23.58 8.27
CA GLY A 110 16.24 -24.29 7.50
C GLY A 110 16.89 -23.42 6.42
N ALA A 111 18.09 -23.80 5.99
CA ALA A 111 18.86 -23.05 4.98
C ALA A 111 18.10 -22.77 3.68
N GLY A 112 17.23 -23.68 3.24
CA GLY A 112 16.38 -23.47 2.05
C GLY A 112 15.46 -22.26 2.19
N HIS A 113 14.77 -22.13 3.33
CA HIS A 113 13.89 -20.99 3.61
C HIS A 113 14.66 -19.68 3.79
N LEU A 114 15.86 -19.71 4.36
CA LEU A 114 16.72 -18.53 4.43
C LEU A 114 17.09 -18.02 3.03
N GLN A 115 17.36 -18.94 2.09
CA GLN A 115 17.63 -18.58 0.69
C GLN A 115 16.38 -18.04 -0.01
N GLU A 116 15.19 -18.58 0.28
CA GLU A 116 13.92 -18.05 -0.24
C GLU A 116 13.66 -16.62 0.26
N ILE A 117 13.84 -16.36 1.56
CA ILE A 117 13.69 -15.03 2.15
C ILE A 117 14.68 -14.04 1.52
N LYS A 118 15.96 -14.43 1.43
CA LYS A 118 16.99 -13.61 0.77
C LYS A 118 16.58 -13.26 -0.65
N ARG A 119 16.14 -14.25 -1.43
CA ARG A 119 15.70 -14.04 -2.81
C ARG A 119 14.50 -13.09 -2.88
N CYS A 120 13.51 -13.24 -2.00
CA CYS A 120 12.35 -12.35 -1.96
C CYS A 120 12.76 -10.89 -1.70
N ILE A 121 13.72 -10.65 -0.80
CA ILE A 121 14.27 -9.32 -0.54
C ILE A 121 14.99 -8.78 -1.78
N GLU A 122 15.85 -9.57 -2.41
CA GLU A 122 16.59 -9.18 -3.62
C GLU A 122 15.64 -8.83 -4.79
N ILE A 123 14.61 -9.65 -5.02
CA ILE A 123 13.56 -9.38 -6.01
C ILE A 123 12.84 -8.08 -5.65
N GLY A 124 12.42 -7.91 -4.39
CA GLY A 124 11.74 -6.72 -3.92
C GLY A 124 12.57 -5.45 -4.17
N LEU A 125 13.88 -5.50 -3.90
CA LEU A 125 14.81 -4.40 -4.16
C LEU A 125 14.96 -4.08 -5.65
N GLN A 126 14.96 -5.07 -6.54
CA GLN A 126 14.96 -4.86 -7.99
C GLN A 126 13.65 -4.23 -8.49
N CYS A 127 12.51 -4.60 -7.89
CA CYS A 127 11.20 -4.06 -8.23
C CYS A 127 11.06 -2.56 -7.89
N VAL A 128 11.78 -2.07 -6.88
CA VAL A 128 11.72 -0.67 -6.43
C VAL A 128 12.82 0.22 -7.02
N GLU A 129 13.47 -0.21 -8.10
CA GLU A 129 14.42 0.62 -8.84
C GLU A 129 13.76 1.93 -9.31
N VAL A 130 14.47 3.05 -9.14
CA VAL A 130 13.97 4.38 -9.53
C VAL A 130 13.74 4.45 -11.04
N ASP A 131 14.68 3.90 -11.82
CA ASP A 131 14.49 3.73 -13.26
C ASP A 131 13.54 2.56 -13.53
N ARG A 132 12.31 2.88 -13.97
CA ARG A 132 11.29 1.90 -14.29
C ARG A 132 11.71 0.86 -15.33
N LYS A 133 12.71 1.15 -16.18
CA LYS A 133 13.23 0.22 -17.18
C LYS A 133 14.13 -0.86 -16.59
N LYS A 134 14.66 -0.65 -15.38
CA LYS A 134 15.49 -1.64 -14.66
C LYS A 134 14.66 -2.60 -13.82
N ARG A 135 13.37 -2.31 -13.63
CA ARG A 135 12.46 -3.18 -12.88
C ARG A 135 12.19 -4.46 -13.69
N PRO A 136 12.15 -5.63 -13.04
CA PRO A 136 11.83 -6.87 -13.72
C PRO A 136 10.36 -6.89 -14.18
N THR A 137 10.10 -7.70 -15.20
CA THR A 137 8.75 -8.06 -15.61
C THR A 137 8.11 -8.99 -14.59
N ILE A 138 6.77 -9.02 -14.54
CA ILE A 138 6.05 -9.94 -13.65
C ILE A 138 6.41 -11.41 -13.91
N LYS A 139 6.71 -11.76 -15.17
CA LYS A 139 7.16 -13.09 -15.55
C LYS A 139 8.50 -13.43 -14.90
N GLU A 140 9.49 -12.54 -15.00
CA GLU A 140 10.81 -12.75 -14.38
C GLU A 140 10.71 -12.83 -12.85
N ILE A 141 9.81 -12.05 -12.23
CA ILE A 141 9.53 -12.14 -10.78
C ILE A 141 9.02 -13.55 -10.44
N ILE A 142 8.00 -14.03 -11.15
CA ILE A 142 7.41 -15.35 -10.93
C ILE A 142 8.44 -16.47 -11.17
N ASP A 143 9.26 -16.36 -12.21
CA ASP A 143 10.30 -17.35 -12.52
C ASP A 143 11.33 -17.41 -11.37
N LYS A 144 11.83 -16.25 -10.91
CA LYS A 144 12.75 -16.18 -9.76
C LYS A 144 12.13 -16.74 -8.47
N LEU A 145 10.88 -16.40 -8.17
CA LEU A 145 10.16 -16.90 -6.99
C LEU A 145 10.00 -18.43 -7.04
N ASN A 146 9.73 -19.00 -8.22
CA ASN A 146 9.65 -20.44 -8.43
C ASN A 146 11.02 -21.14 -8.49
N GLY A 147 12.13 -20.41 -8.31
CA GLY A 147 13.48 -20.96 -8.40
C GLY A 147 13.90 -21.37 -9.80
N LYS A 148 13.21 -20.89 -10.84
CA LYS A 148 13.63 -21.03 -12.23
C LYS A 148 14.66 -19.94 -12.52
N ARG A 149 15.83 -20.35 -13.02
CA ARG A 149 16.88 -19.45 -13.50
C ARG A 149 16.60 -19.05 -14.94
#